data_AF-A0A3B1BG01-F1
#
_entry.id   AF-A0A3B1BG01-F1
#
_cell.length_a   1.000
_cell.length_b   1.000
_cell.length_c   1.000
_cell.angle_alpha   90.00
_cell.angle_beta   90.00
_cell.angle_gamma   90.00
#
_symmetry.space_group_name_H-M   'P 1'
#
loop_
_entity.id
_entity.type
_entity.pdbx_description
1 polymer ?
#
loop_
_entity_poly.entity_id
_entity_poly.type
_entity_poly.pdbx_seq_one_letter_code
_entity_poly.pdbx_strand_id
1 'polypeptide(L)'
;SIPMANGHNSFAFMLIDGISNAEERVTASIGSQLGDIPLVGGSTADNWDLKKTRIFFNGHFLRDTAIVILFHTELPFQVQYAHHYVPGNARAVITEADPITRIVHEINGLPATQEYARLCGVDEKDLSISVCSNHPILMKIGGKYYSRGVVEVNHDAQTIHFACAIGKGVVCSIARPSDPIANTRQLFQTIRAEIGPLDLVLGCDCAARKMIYEQQGLMDDISQIYVENNVIGFASFGEQYNTIHMNNSFCCIAIGKDPEIVEKNNV
;
A
#
# COMPACT_ATOMS: atom_id res chain seq x y z
N SER A 1 1.72 -19.80 30.20
CA SER A 1 2.81 -18.88 29.81
C SER A 1 2.38 -18.22 28.52
N ILE A 2 2.46 -16.90 28.41
CA ILE A 2 2.29 -16.25 27.09
C ILE A 2 3.53 -16.71 26.29
N PRO A 3 3.39 -17.44 25.17
CA PRO A 3 4.52 -17.76 24.32
C PRO A 3 5.27 -16.47 23.96
N MET A 4 6.60 -16.50 23.94
CA MET A 4 7.37 -15.30 23.58
C MET A 4 6.98 -14.90 22.14
N ALA A 5 6.28 -13.78 22.02
CA ALA A 5 5.89 -13.22 20.74
C ALA A 5 7.13 -12.74 19.98
N ASN A 6 7.27 -13.18 18.73
CA ASN A 6 8.34 -12.78 17.82
C ASN A 6 7.83 -12.87 16.37
N GLY A 7 8.65 -12.47 15.40
CA GLY A 7 8.27 -12.41 13.99
C GLY A 7 7.93 -13.75 13.33
N HIS A 8 8.19 -14.88 13.99
CA HIS A 8 7.83 -16.22 13.47
C HIS A 8 6.44 -16.69 13.90
N ASN A 9 5.90 -16.18 15.01
CA ASN A 9 4.65 -16.67 15.59
C ASN A 9 3.62 -15.55 15.83
N SER A 10 3.98 -14.30 15.52
CA SER A 10 3.13 -13.15 15.78
C SER A 10 3.25 -12.12 14.67
N PHE A 11 2.14 -11.44 14.38
CA PHE A 11 2.08 -10.32 13.45
C PHE A 11 1.06 -9.29 13.95
N ALA A 12 1.23 -8.04 13.55
CA ALA A 12 0.30 -6.97 13.86
C ALA A 12 -0.52 -6.58 12.63
N PHE A 13 -1.81 -6.35 12.83
CA PHE A 13 -2.69 -5.72 11.86
C PHE A 13 -3.13 -4.36 12.34
N MET A 14 -3.08 -3.34 11.48
CA MET A 14 -3.50 -1.98 11.81
C MET A 14 -4.59 -1.47 10.88
N LEU A 15 -5.63 -0.88 11.49
CA LEU A 15 -6.58 -0.02 10.83
C LEU A 15 -6.34 1.40 11.30
N ILE A 16 -6.33 2.36 10.39
CA ILE A 16 -6.15 3.78 10.72
C ILE A 16 -7.09 4.65 9.90
N ASP A 17 -7.56 5.74 10.50
CA ASP A 17 -8.35 6.75 9.81
C ASP A 17 -7.57 7.34 8.62
N GLY A 18 -7.99 6.99 7.40
CA GLY A 18 -7.28 7.32 6.16
C GLY A 18 -7.44 8.76 5.66
N ILE A 19 -8.00 9.64 6.48
CA ILE A 19 -8.05 11.09 6.22
C ILE A 19 -7.51 11.91 7.41
N SER A 20 -6.85 11.24 8.37
CA SER A 20 -6.29 11.89 9.56
C SER A 20 -4.95 12.58 9.31
N ASN A 21 -4.30 12.32 8.17
CA ASN A 21 -2.91 12.70 7.87
C ASN A 21 -1.89 12.22 8.93
N ALA A 22 -2.27 11.21 9.73
CA ALA A 22 -1.44 10.65 10.79
C ALA A 22 -0.78 9.33 10.39
N GLU A 23 -1.09 8.79 9.21
CA GLU A 23 -0.75 7.44 8.77
C GLU A 23 0.76 7.17 8.83
N GLU A 24 1.60 8.04 8.29
CA GLU A 24 3.06 7.86 8.32
C GLU A 24 3.59 7.88 9.75
N ARG A 25 3.17 8.87 10.54
CA ARG A 25 3.67 9.07 11.91
C ARG A 25 3.28 7.90 12.81
N VAL A 26 2.02 7.47 12.74
CA VAL A 26 1.49 6.38 13.56
C VAL A 26 2.12 5.05 13.13
N THR A 27 2.20 4.78 11.81
CA THR A 27 2.83 3.55 11.29
C THR A 27 4.30 3.46 11.65
N ALA A 28 5.07 4.56 11.47
CA ALA A 28 6.48 4.58 11.83
C ALA A 28 6.67 4.41 13.35
N SER A 29 5.86 5.09 14.17
CA SER A 29 5.95 4.99 15.62
C SER A 29 5.67 3.57 16.10
N ILE A 30 4.56 2.96 15.70
CA ILE A 30 4.20 1.60 16.14
C ILE A 30 5.16 0.57 15.57
N GLY A 31 5.42 0.61 14.26
CA GLY A 31 6.31 -0.34 13.60
C GLY A 31 7.72 -0.35 14.20
N SER A 32 8.24 0.81 14.65
CA SER A 32 9.56 0.88 15.29
C SER A 32 9.63 0.20 16.66
N GLN A 33 8.49 -0.01 17.33
CA GLN A 33 8.41 -0.62 18.66
C GLN A 33 8.11 -2.13 18.62
N LEU A 34 7.74 -2.67 17.45
CA LEU A 34 7.36 -4.08 17.30
C LEU A 34 8.57 -5.04 17.17
N GLY A 35 9.80 -4.52 17.06
CA GLY A 35 10.99 -5.34 16.89
C GLY A 35 10.96 -6.09 15.56
N ASP A 36 10.95 -7.42 15.63
CA ASP A 36 10.88 -8.31 14.46
C ASP A 36 9.45 -8.72 14.07
N ILE A 37 8.44 -8.34 14.86
CA ILE A 37 7.03 -8.63 14.56
C ILE A 37 6.58 -7.76 13.38
N PRO A 38 6.16 -8.34 12.25
CA PRO A 38 5.75 -7.57 11.09
C PRO A 38 4.42 -6.85 11.33
N LEU A 39 4.27 -5.66 10.75
CA LEU A 39 3.04 -4.87 10.78
C LEU A 39 2.46 -4.75 9.38
N VAL A 40 1.18 -5.05 9.22
CA VAL A 40 0.41 -4.79 7.99
C VAL A 40 -0.85 -4.01 8.33
N GLY A 41 -1.35 -3.20 7.42
CA GLY A 41 -2.62 -2.52 7.64
C GLY A 41 -3.21 -1.89 6.41
N GLY A 42 -4.41 -1.36 6.62
CA GLY A 42 -5.11 -0.52 5.67
C GLY A 42 -5.65 0.74 6.34
N SER A 43 -5.61 1.83 5.58
CA SER A 43 -6.27 3.09 5.92
C SER A 43 -7.73 3.00 5.48
N THR A 44 -8.65 3.41 6.34
CA THR A 44 -10.08 3.45 5.98
C THR A 44 -10.33 4.39 4.80
N ALA A 45 -11.37 4.09 4.03
CA ALA A 45 -11.71 4.82 2.81
C ALA A 45 -13.20 5.21 2.78
N ASP A 46 -13.52 6.21 1.96
CA ASP A 46 -14.87 6.54 1.50
C ASP A 46 -14.97 6.42 -0.03
N ASN A 47 -16.07 6.87 -0.64
CA ASN A 47 -16.31 6.77 -2.09
C ASN A 47 -15.54 7.85 -2.89
N TRP A 48 -14.24 8.02 -2.62
CA TRP A 48 -13.38 9.06 -3.20
C TRP A 48 -13.82 10.50 -2.89
N ASP A 49 -14.68 10.67 -1.89
CA ASP A 49 -15.08 11.99 -1.40
C ASP A 49 -13.97 12.64 -0.58
N LEU A 50 -13.08 11.83 0.01
CA LEU A 50 -11.97 12.26 0.89
C LEU A 50 -12.45 13.18 2.02
N LYS A 51 -13.66 12.93 2.53
CA LYS A 51 -14.32 13.80 3.52
C LYS A 51 -14.42 13.17 4.88
N LYS A 52 -14.74 11.87 4.94
CA LYS A 52 -15.09 11.23 6.19
C LYS A 52 -14.98 9.72 6.14
N THR A 53 -14.00 9.20 6.87
CA THR A 53 -13.87 7.77 7.11
C THR A 53 -14.11 7.46 8.60
N ARG A 54 -14.38 6.19 8.93
CA ARG A 54 -14.60 5.75 10.31
C ARG A 54 -14.14 4.32 10.50
N ILE A 55 -13.69 4.00 11.71
CA ILE A 55 -13.42 2.62 12.13
C ILE A 55 -14.53 2.18 13.09
N PHE A 56 -15.11 1.00 12.86
CA PHE A 56 -16.07 0.41 13.80
C PHE A 56 -15.33 -0.44 14.85
N PHE A 57 -15.48 -0.09 16.12
CA PHE A 57 -14.86 -0.82 17.22
C PHE A 57 -15.71 -0.74 18.49
N ASN A 58 -15.89 -1.89 19.13
CA ASN A 58 -16.65 -2.03 20.37
C ASN A 58 -18.01 -1.31 20.35
N GLY A 59 -18.79 -1.53 19.29
CA GLY A 59 -20.14 -0.97 19.13
C GLY A 59 -20.21 0.47 18.62
N HIS A 60 -19.07 1.14 18.37
CA HIS A 60 -19.04 2.56 18.01
C HIS A 60 -18.27 2.81 16.71
N PHE A 61 -18.67 3.85 15.98
CA PHE A 61 -17.92 4.36 14.83
C PHE A 61 -17.01 5.52 15.25
N LEU A 62 -15.71 5.28 15.24
CA LEU A 62 -14.65 6.19 15.69
C LEU A 62 -14.04 6.95 14.50
N ARG A 63 -13.47 8.13 14.77
CA ARG A 63 -12.64 8.93 13.85
C ARG A 63 -11.33 9.30 14.53
N ASP A 64 -10.36 9.76 13.76
CA ASP A 64 -9.04 10.17 14.26
C ASP A 64 -8.41 9.06 15.13
N THR A 65 -8.64 7.81 14.72
CA THR A 65 -8.34 6.61 15.50
C THR A 65 -7.50 5.65 14.68
N ALA A 66 -6.57 4.99 15.36
CA ALA A 66 -5.91 3.79 14.86
C ALA A 66 -6.19 2.63 15.81
N ILE A 67 -6.41 1.44 15.26
CA ILE A 67 -6.57 0.19 15.99
C ILE A 67 -5.44 -0.72 15.56
N VAL A 68 -4.69 -1.22 16.54
CA VAL A 68 -3.64 -2.23 16.34
C VAL A 68 -4.08 -3.51 17.00
N ILE A 69 -4.07 -4.59 16.25
CA ILE A 69 -4.41 -5.93 16.72
C ILE A 69 -3.14 -6.78 16.59
N LEU A 70 -2.68 -7.35 17.69
CA LEU A 70 -1.57 -8.30 17.70
C LEU A 70 -2.14 -9.71 17.66
N PHE A 71 -1.75 -10.48 16.65
CA PHE A 71 -2.12 -11.88 16.50
C PHE A 71 -0.94 -12.75 16.91
N HIS A 72 -1.26 -13.87 17.56
CA HIS A 72 -0.33 -14.94 17.85
C HIS A 72 -0.91 -16.24 17.27
N THR A 73 -0.09 -17.02 16.56
CA THR A 73 -0.52 -18.25 15.89
C THR A 73 0.62 -19.27 15.81
N GLU A 74 0.25 -20.55 15.83
CA GLU A 74 1.16 -21.67 15.54
C GLU A 74 1.15 -22.03 14.04
N LEU A 75 0.20 -21.49 13.27
CA LEU A 75 0.12 -21.69 11.82
C LEU A 75 1.23 -20.92 11.09
N PRO A 76 1.79 -21.46 10.00
CA PRO A 76 2.74 -20.72 9.18
C PRO A 76 2.03 -19.51 8.56
N PHE A 77 2.70 -18.36 8.54
CA PHE A 77 2.16 -17.15 7.90
C PHE A 77 3.24 -16.37 7.16
N GLN A 78 2.81 -15.52 6.23
CA GLN A 78 3.64 -14.54 5.55
C GLN A 78 2.96 -13.19 5.50
N VAL A 79 3.77 -12.15 5.65
CA VAL A 79 3.36 -10.76 5.46
C VAL A 79 4.00 -10.24 4.18
N GLN A 80 3.17 -9.85 3.22
CA GLN A 80 3.65 -9.38 1.93
C GLN A 80 2.91 -8.14 1.44
N TYR A 81 3.57 -7.41 0.55
CA TYR A 81 2.93 -6.39 -0.26
C TYR A 81 3.32 -6.56 -1.73
N ALA A 82 2.48 -6.03 -2.61
CA ALA A 82 2.75 -5.95 -4.03
C ALA A 82 2.22 -4.65 -4.62
N HIS A 83 2.90 -4.17 -5.65
CA HIS A 83 2.42 -3.11 -6.54
C HIS A 83 2.79 -3.49 -7.97
N HIS A 84 1.98 -3.09 -8.94
CA HIS A 84 2.16 -3.43 -10.36
C HIS A 84 2.94 -2.33 -11.09
N TYR A 85 4.11 -2.00 -10.55
CA TYR A 85 4.98 -0.96 -11.10
C TYR A 85 6.44 -1.40 -11.11
N VAL A 86 7.16 -0.95 -12.13
CA VAL A 86 8.61 -1.04 -12.21
C VAL A 86 9.24 0.36 -12.19
N PRO A 87 10.43 0.54 -11.62
CA PRO A 87 11.11 1.83 -11.66
C PRO A 87 11.39 2.23 -13.11
N GLY A 88 10.98 3.44 -13.48
CA GLY A 88 11.33 4.06 -14.74
C GLY A 88 12.81 4.45 -14.82
N ASN A 89 13.24 4.90 -16.00
CA ASN A 89 14.62 5.38 -16.19
C ASN A 89 14.79 6.82 -15.67
N ALA A 90 13.69 7.55 -15.59
CA ALA A 90 13.66 8.92 -15.13
C ALA A 90 13.84 8.98 -13.61
N ARG A 91 14.87 9.71 -13.16
CA ARG A 91 15.08 10.03 -11.74
C ARG A 91 14.50 11.42 -11.45
N ALA A 92 13.90 11.53 -10.27
CA ALA A 92 13.34 12.77 -9.75
C ALA A 92 13.92 13.03 -8.35
N VAL A 93 14.19 14.30 -8.06
CA VAL A 93 14.56 14.79 -6.74
C VAL A 93 13.50 15.78 -6.30
N ILE A 94 12.88 15.53 -5.15
CA ILE A 94 11.92 16.47 -4.56
C ILE A 94 12.71 17.66 -4.01
N THR A 95 12.61 18.82 -4.65
CA THR A 95 13.43 19.98 -4.27
C THR A 95 12.73 20.91 -3.29
N GLU A 96 11.39 20.92 -3.27
CA GLU A 96 10.60 21.66 -2.29
C GLU A 96 9.27 20.95 -2.03
N ALA A 97 8.96 20.71 -0.75
CA ALA A 97 7.74 20.03 -0.33
C ALA A 97 7.43 20.33 1.16
N ASP A 98 6.15 20.36 1.50
CA ASP A 98 5.67 20.30 2.87
C ASP A 98 5.16 18.87 3.18
N PRO A 99 5.91 18.08 3.96
CA PRO A 99 5.52 16.72 4.29
C PRO A 99 4.34 16.64 5.27
N ILE A 100 3.99 17.72 5.98
CA ILE A 100 2.85 17.74 6.90
C ILE A 100 1.54 17.83 6.12
N THR A 101 1.49 18.70 5.12
CA THR A 101 0.34 18.83 4.21
C THR A 101 0.41 17.89 3.01
N ARG A 102 1.52 17.15 2.86
CA ARG A 102 1.82 16.24 1.73
C ARG A 102 1.82 16.94 0.36
N ILE A 103 2.10 18.24 0.34
CA ILE A 103 2.17 19.03 -0.89
C ILE A 103 3.61 19.12 -1.37
N VAL A 104 3.83 18.75 -2.63
CA VAL A 104 5.10 18.95 -3.34
C VAL A 104 4.97 20.18 -4.22
N HIS A 105 5.90 21.11 -4.04
CA HIS A 105 5.97 22.37 -4.79
C HIS A 105 6.95 22.28 -5.96
N GLU A 106 8.07 21.58 -5.76
CA GLU A 106 9.10 21.49 -6.79
C GLU A 106 9.71 20.09 -6.91
N ILE A 107 9.98 19.70 -8.15
CA ILE A 107 10.70 18.49 -8.53
C ILE A 107 11.83 18.92 -9.46
N ASN A 108 13.06 18.48 -9.20
CA ASN A 108 14.26 18.82 -9.96
C ASN A 108 14.48 20.35 -10.15
N GLY A 109 13.99 21.17 -9.21
CA GLY A 109 14.10 22.64 -9.27
C GLY A 109 13.11 23.31 -10.22
N LEU A 110 12.09 22.58 -10.68
CA LEU A 110 10.99 23.06 -11.51
C LEU A 110 9.66 22.88 -10.78
N PRO A 111 8.60 23.63 -11.14
CA PRO A 111 7.27 23.43 -10.58
C PRO A 111 6.81 21.97 -10.69
N ALA A 112 6.14 21.47 -9.65
CA ALA A 112 5.86 20.04 -9.51
C ALA A 112 5.02 19.49 -10.67
N THR A 113 3.99 20.22 -11.11
CA THR A 113 3.12 19.81 -12.23
C THR A 113 3.89 19.70 -13.54
N GLN A 114 4.66 20.73 -13.87
CA GLN A 114 5.48 20.80 -15.08
C GLN A 114 6.47 19.63 -15.16
N GLU A 115 7.24 19.41 -14.10
CA GLU A 115 8.27 18.39 -14.11
C GLU A 115 7.69 16.97 -14.03
N TYR A 116 6.64 16.75 -13.25
CA TYR A 116 5.99 15.45 -13.20
C TYR A 116 5.41 15.07 -14.57
N ALA A 117 4.76 16.00 -15.27
CA ALA A 117 4.26 15.79 -16.62
C ALA A 117 5.37 15.42 -17.60
N ARG A 118 6.48 16.18 -17.58
CA ARG A 118 7.65 15.92 -18.42
C ARG A 118 8.24 14.53 -18.16
N LEU A 119 8.34 14.12 -16.89
CA LEU A 119 8.87 12.81 -16.51
C LEU A 119 7.91 11.66 -16.86
N CYS A 120 6.61 11.92 -16.92
CA CYS A 120 5.60 10.98 -17.43
C CYS A 120 5.54 10.92 -18.96
N GLY A 121 6.11 11.92 -19.65
CA GLY A 121 6.07 12.03 -21.10
C GLY A 121 4.73 12.51 -21.64
N VAL A 122 4.00 13.33 -20.88
CA VAL A 122 2.74 13.97 -21.29
C VAL A 122 2.88 15.49 -21.30
N ASP A 123 1.99 16.19 -22.01
CA ASP A 123 1.87 17.64 -21.87
C ASP A 123 1.35 17.98 -20.46
N GLU A 124 1.81 19.10 -19.89
CA GLU A 124 1.42 19.50 -18.53
C GLU A 124 -0.09 19.64 -18.36
N LYS A 125 -0.78 20.24 -19.33
CA LYS A 125 -2.25 20.37 -19.35
C LYS A 125 -3.00 19.03 -19.26
N ASP A 126 -2.36 17.93 -19.65
CA ASP A 126 -2.95 16.59 -19.67
C ASP A 126 -2.57 15.79 -18.39
N LEU A 127 -1.71 16.34 -17.52
CA LEU A 127 -1.39 15.75 -16.24
C LEU A 127 -2.64 15.73 -15.35
N SER A 128 -3.07 14.53 -15.02
CA SER A 128 -4.25 14.25 -14.21
C SER A 128 -3.96 13.18 -13.17
N ILE A 129 -4.85 13.02 -12.19
CA ILE A 129 -4.75 11.95 -11.18
C ILE A 129 -4.66 10.56 -11.84
N SER A 130 -5.37 10.35 -12.95
CA SER A 130 -5.31 9.08 -13.70
C SER A 130 -3.94 8.83 -14.31
N VAL A 131 -3.30 9.87 -14.87
CA VAL A 131 -1.91 9.78 -15.38
C VAL A 131 -0.95 9.50 -14.23
N CYS A 132 -1.04 10.24 -13.12
CA CYS A 132 -0.21 10.02 -11.94
C CYS A 132 -0.41 8.62 -11.32
N SER A 133 -1.63 8.08 -11.38
CA SER A 133 -1.93 6.73 -10.87
C SER A 133 -1.28 5.63 -11.72
N ASN A 134 -1.13 5.83 -13.02
CA ASN A 134 -0.38 4.91 -13.90
C ASN A 134 1.14 5.08 -13.76
N HIS A 135 1.58 6.27 -13.31
CA HIS A 135 2.98 6.65 -13.18
C HIS A 135 3.30 7.20 -11.77
N PRO A 136 3.04 6.45 -10.68
CA PRO A 136 3.30 6.96 -9.34
C PRO A 136 4.81 7.13 -9.10
N ILE A 137 5.15 7.95 -8.12
CA ILE A 137 6.53 8.02 -7.61
C ILE A 137 6.85 6.73 -6.85
N LEU A 138 8.01 6.14 -7.14
CA LEU A 138 8.60 5.04 -6.37
C LEU A 138 9.80 5.54 -5.57
N MET A 139 9.74 5.38 -4.25
CA MET A 139 10.88 5.59 -3.36
C MET A 139 11.58 4.26 -3.08
N LYS A 140 12.92 4.26 -3.05
CA LYS A 140 13.70 3.07 -2.74
C LYS A 140 14.20 3.11 -1.29
N ILE A 141 13.74 2.18 -0.46
CA ILE A 141 14.16 2.05 0.94
C ILE A 141 14.55 0.59 1.20
N GLY A 142 15.77 0.36 1.71
CA GLY A 142 16.25 -0.99 2.02
C GLY A 142 16.23 -1.95 0.82
N GLY A 143 16.49 -1.44 -0.39
CA GLY A 143 16.47 -2.25 -1.62
C GLY A 143 15.08 -2.47 -2.23
N LYS A 144 14.01 -2.16 -1.50
CA LYS A 144 12.61 -2.30 -1.93
C LYS A 144 12.01 -0.97 -2.42
N TYR A 145 10.98 -1.04 -3.25
CA TYR A 145 10.28 0.14 -3.78
C TYR A 145 8.93 0.35 -3.11
N TYR A 146 8.60 1.59 -2.82
CA TYR A 146 7.35 1.99 -2.18
C TYR A 146 6.71 3.12 -2.99
N SER A 147 5.48 2.89 -3.44
CA SER A 147 4.72 3.86 -4.22
C SER A 147 4.13 4.98 -3.37
N ARG A 148 3.94 6.13 -4.01
CA ARG A 148 3.28 7.32 -3.47
C ARG A 148 2.18 7.74 -4.42
N GLY A 149 0.94 7.70 -3.95
CA GLY A 149 -0.23 8.07 -4.73
C GLY A 149 -0.41 9.60 -4.78
N VAL A 150 -1.08 10.08 -5.82
CA VAL A 150 -1.47 11.49 -5.98
C VAL A 150 -2.97 11.61 -5.79
N VAL A 151 -3.42 12.60 -5.01
CA VAL A 151 -4.85 12.88 -4.76
C VAL A 151 -5.31 14.18 -5.42
N GLU A 152 -4.38 15.09 -5.72
CA GLU A 152 -4.69 16.34 -6.43
C GLU A 152 -3.52 16.78 -7.30
N VAL A 153 -3.83 17.29 -8.49
CA VAL A 153 -2.91 18.02 -9.37
C VAL A 153 -3.44 19.43 -9.50
N ASN A 154 -2.74 20.41 -8.92
CA ASN A 154 -3.18 21.80 -8.93
C ASN A 154 -2.37 22.59 -9.98
N HIS A 155 -2.96 22.79 -11.15
CA HIS A 155 -2.33 23.47 -12.28
C HIS A 155 -2.12 24.97 -12.05
N ASP A 156 -3.01 25.62 -11.31
CA ASP A 156 -2.92 27.07 -11.05
C ASP A 156 -1.80 27.39 -10.04
N ALA A 157 -1.71 26.61 -8.96
CA ALA A 157 -0.67 26.73 -7.94
C ALA A 157 0.63 26.02 -8.34
N GLN A 158 0.60 25.20 -9.39
CA GLN A 158 1.71 24.38 -9.88
C GLN A 158 2.25 23.38 -8.84
N THR A 159 1.34 22.81 -8.03
CA THR A 159 1.68 21.87 -6.94
C THR A 159 1.00 20.52 -7.12
N ILE A 160 1.56 19.48 -6.51
CA ILE A 160 0.97 18.14 -6.47
C ILE A 160 0.76 17.72 -5.01
N HIS A 161 -0.47 17.31 -4.69
CA HIS A 161 -0.82 16.78 -3.37
C HIS A 161 -0.76 15.25 -3.41
N PHE A 162 0.10 14.68 -2.58
CA PHE A 162 0.26 13.24 -2.46
C PHE A 162 -0.59 12.65 -1.33
N ALA A 163 -1.02 11.41 -1.49
CA ALA A 163 -1.66 10.63 -0.43
C ALA A 163 -0.68 10.16 0.66
N CYS A 164 0.62 10.38 0.47
CA CYS A 164 1.67 10.04 1.41
C CYS A 164 2.68 11.18 1.49
N ALA A 165 3.28 11.38 2.66
CA ALA A 165 4.34 12.36 2.86
C ALA A 165 5.57 12.04 1.98
N ILE A 166 6.09 13.08 1.35
CA ILE A 166 7.35 13.05 0.61
C ILE A 166 8.16 14.28 1.03
N GLY A 167 9.38 14.05 1.52
CA GLY A 167 10.25 15.11 2.01
C GLY A 167 11.15 15.71 0.93
N LYS A 168 11.60 16.94 1.17
CA LYS A 168 12.69 17.57 0.42
C LYS A 168 13.96 16.71 0.42
N GLY A 169 14.63 16.64 -0.72
CA GLY A 169 15.85 15.87 -0.93
C GLY A 169 15.62 14.39 -1.25
N VAL A 170 14.37 13.90 -1.23
CA VAL A 170 14.05 12.53 -1.59
C VAL A 170 14.37 12.29 -3.07
N VAL A 171 15.21 11.28 -3.33
CA VAL A 171 15.46 10.75 -4.67
C VAL A 171 14.50 9.63 -4.95
N CYS A 172 13.82 9.71 -6.08
CA CYS A 172 12.79 8.76 -6.47
C CYS A 172 12.79 8.52 -7.99
N SER A 173 11.94 7.60 -8.44
CA SER A 173 11.76 7.29 -9.86
C SER A 173 10.30 7.37 -10.22
N ILE A 174 9.99 7.82 -11.43
CA ILE A 174 8.62 7.72 -11.96
C ILE A 174 8.40 6.27 -12.40
N ALA A 175 7.35 5.64 -11.88
CA ALA A 175 6.99 4.28 -12.23
C ALA A 175 6.60 4.14 -13.71
N ARG A 176 6.82 2.94 -14.23
CA ARG A 176 6.08 2.45 -15.39
C ARG A 176 5.13 1.35 -14.92
N PRO A 177 3.90 1.29 -15.45
CA PRO A 177 2.97 0.22 -15.12
C PRO A 177 3.52 -1.12 -15.60
N SER A 178 3.23 -2.18 -14.84
CA SER A 178 3.41 -3.57 -15.24
C SER A 178 2.08 -4.31 -15.20
N ASP A 179 2.03 -5.53 -15.72
CA ASP A 179 0.83 -6.38 -15.73
C ASP A 179 0.33 -6.66 -14.29
N PRO A 180 -0.86 -6.18 -13.91
CA PRO A 180 -1.39 -6.39 -12.56
C PRO A 180 -1.81 -7.83 -12.28
N ILE A 181 -2.29 -8.57 -13.30
CA ILE A 181 -2.69 -9.98 -13.17
C ILE A 181 -1.44 -10.83 -12.91
N ALA A 182 -0.42 -10.67 -13.75
CA ALA A 182 0.83 -11.41 -13.58
C ALA A 182 1.49 -11.09 -12.23
N ASN A 183 1.52 -9.81 -11.82
CA ASN A 183 2.05 -9.39 -10.53
C ASN A 183 1.32 -10.04 -9.34
N THR A 184 -0.02 -10.05 -9.38
CA THR A 184 -0.84 -10.62 -8.29
C THR A 184 -0.70 -12.15 -8.24
N ARG A 185 -0.66 -12.83 -9.40
CA ARG A 185 -0.40 -14.29 -9.44
C ARG A 185 0.98 -14.64 -8.89
N GLN A 186 2.01 -13.88 -9.28
CA GLN A 186 3.38 -14.10 -8.81
C GLN A 186 3.49 -13.92 -7.29
N LEU A 187 2.83 -12.89 -6.73
CA LEU A 187 2.76 -12.69 -5.28
C LEU A 187 2.27 -13.96 -4.57
N PHE A 188 1.12 -14.50 -4.98
CA PHE A 188 0.54 -15.68 -4.33
C PHE A 188 1.33 -16.97 -4.60
N GLN A 189 1.97 -17.09 -5.76
CA GLN A 189 2.89 -18.20 -6.04
C GLN A 189 4.08 -18.17 -5.08
N THR A 190 4.69 -17.00 -4.86
CA THR A 190 5.79 -16.83 -3.90
C THR A 190 5.35 -17.17 -2.48
N ILE A 191 4.20 -16.63 -2.02
CA ILE A 191 3.67 -16.93 -0.69
C ILE A 191 3.46 -18.45 -0.52
N ARG A 192 2.81 -19.11 -1.48
CA ARG A 192 2.60 -20.58 -1.40
C ARG A 192 3.88 -21.38 -1.43
N ALA A 193 4.90 -20.92 -2.14
CA ALA A 193 6.21 -21.58 -2.15
C ALA A 193 6.89 -21.51 -0.77
N GLU A 194 6.61 -20.46 0.01
CA GLU A 194 7.19 -20.25 1.34
C GLU A 194 6.42 -20.96 2.46
N ILE A 195 5.08 -20.93 2.45
CA ILE A 195 4.25 -21.44 3.56
C ILE A 195 3.25 -22.53 3.17
N GLY A 196 3.29 -23.00 1.92
CA GLY A 196 2.40 -24.05 1.44
C GLY A 196 0.98 -23.55 1.12
N PRO A 197 -0.02 -24.45 1.11
CA PRO A 197 -1.41 -24.10 0.82
C PRO A 197 -1.97 -23.07 1.80
N LEU A 198 -2.71 -22.09 1.28
CA LEU A 198 -3.29 -21.00 2.07
C LEU A 198 -4.65 -21.39 2.62
N ASP A 199 -4.90 -21.07 3.89
CA ASP A 199 -6.20 -21.21 4.54
C ASP A 199 -6.97 -19.89 4.51
N LEU A 200 -6.27 -18.78 4.77
CA LEU A 200 -6.84 -17.43 4.81
C LEU A 200 -5.83 -16.40 4.34
N VAL A 201 -6.29 -15.39 3.60
CA VAL A 201 -5.51 -14.18 3.35
C VAL A 201 -6.33 -12.96 3.77
N LEU A 202 -5.82 -12.15 4.69
CA LEU A 202 -6.38 -10.84 5.00
C LEU A 202 -5.67 -9.77 4.17
N GLY A 203 -6.39 -9.11 3.27
CA GLY A 203 -5.86 -8.14 2.32
C GLY A 203 -6.40 -6.71 2.51
N CYS A 204 -5.53 -5.73 2.28
CA CYS A 204 -5.87 -4.32 2.09
C CYS A 204 -5.43 -3.93 0.68
N ASP A 205 -6.38 -3.56 -0.19
CA ASP A 205 -6.11 -3.23 -1.59
C ASP A 205 -6.39 -1.76 -1.89
N CYS A 206 -5.39 -1.00 -2.35
CA CYS A 206 -5.57 0.42 -2.54
C CYS A 206 -6.73 0.72 -3.52
N ALA A 207 -7.58 1.68 -3.18
CA ALA A 207 -8.65 2.16 -4.04
C ALA A 207 -8.12 2.60 -5.42
N ALA A 208 -6.92 3.16 -5.49
CA ALA A 208 -6.27 3.52 -6.75
C ALA A 208 -6.00 2.29 -7.64
N ARG A 209 -5.69 1.12 -7.06
CA ARG A 209 -5.56 -0.14 -7.81
C ARG A 209 -6.91 -0.59 -8.33
N LYS A 210 -7.96 -0.53 -7.50
CA LYS A 210 -9.34 -0.82 -7.92
C LYS A 210 -9.75 0.04 -9.11
N MET A 211 -9.48 1.35 -9.07
CA MET A 211 -9.75 2.27 -10.19
C MET A 211 -9.03 1.82 -11.47
N ILE A 212 -7.76 1.42 -11.38
CA ILE A 212 -7.00 0.90 -12.53
C ILE A 212 -7.63 -0.38 -13.07
N TYR A 213 -8.07 -1.29 -12.21
CA TYR A 213 -8.73 -2.54 -12.62
C TYR A 213 -10.06 -2.29 -13.31
N GLU A 214 -10.86 -1.35 -12.82
CA GLU A 214 -12.12 -0.94 -13.45
C GLU A 214 -11.86 -0.33 -14.83
N GLN A 215 -10.87 0.57 -14.95
CA GLN A 215 -10.52 1.21 -16.22
C GLN A 215 -9.99 0.22 -17.27
N GLN A 216 -9.25 -0.81 -16.84
CA GLN A 216 -8.66 -1.81 -17.73
C GLN A 216 -9.55 -3.04 -17.93
N GLY A 217 -10.71 -3.11 -17.26
CA GLY A 217 -11.61 -4.27 -17.35
C GLY A 217 -11.06 -5.54 -16.68
N LEU A 218 -10.20 -5.42 -15.66
CA LEU A 218 -9.50 -6.54 -15.00
C LEU A 218 -10.16 -7.00 -13.70
N MET A 219 -11.30 -6.43 -13.33
CA MET A 219 -11.96 -6.70 -12.04
C MET A 219 -12.27 -8.18 -11.84
N ASP A 220 -12.80 -8.85 -12.85
CA ASP A 220 -13.17 -10.27 -12.77
C ASP A 220 -11.93 -11.16 -12.62
N ASP A 221 -10.86 -10.89 -13.37
CA ASP A 221 -9.60 -11.64 -13.29
C ASP A 221 -8.93 -11.50 -11.92
N ILE A 222 -8.86 -10.27 -11.38
CA ILE A 222 -8.29 -10.01 -10.06
C ILE A 222 -9.16 -10.66 -8.97
N SER A 223 -10.50 -10.54 -9.08
CA SER A 223 -11.42 -11.18 -8.13
C SER A 223 -11.28 -12.69 -8.13
N GLN A 224 -11.12 -13.31 -9.30
CA GLN A 224 -10.92 -14.74 -9.42
C GLN A 224 -9.62 -15.18 -8.73
N ILE A 225 -8.52 -14.43 -8.92
CA ILE A 225 -7.27 -14.68 -8.20
C ILE A 225 -7.49 -14.56 -6.68
N TYR A 226 -8.22 -13.56 -6.21
CA TYR A 226 -8.52 -13.41 -4.78
C TYR A 226 -9.34 -14.57 -4.20
N VAL A 227 -10.35 -15.05 -4.92
CA VAL A 227 -11.15 -16.23 -4.53
C VAL A 227 -10.28 -17.49 -4.46
N GLU A 228 -9.43 -17.74 -5.46
CA GLU A 228 -8.51 -18.89 -5.50
C GLU A 228 -7.51 -18.90 -4.33
N ASN A 229 -7.30 -17.75 -3.69
CA ASN A 229 -6.33 -17.56 -2.61
C ASN A 229 -6.97 -17.31 -1.24
N ASN A 230 -8.28 -17.51 -1.11
CA ASN A 230 -9.03 -17.27 0.13
C ASN A 230 -8.83 -15.85 0.69
N VAL A 231 -8.78 -14.85 -0.20
CA VAL A 231 -8.60 -13.45 0.20
C VAL A 231 -9.93 -12.89 0.72
N ILE A 232 -9.89 -12.38 1.94
CA ILE A 232 -10.91 -11.48 2.51
C ILE A 232 -10.24 -10.14 2.80
N GLY A 233 -11.02 -9.06 2.80
CA GLY A 233 -10.41 -7.75 2.99
C GLY A 233 -11.31 -6.60 2.57
N PHE A 234 -10.67 -5.47 2.30
CA PHE A 234 -11.35 -4.24 1.87
C PHE A 234 -10.44 -3.37 1.02
N ALA A 235 -11.05 -2.43 0.30
CA ALA A 235 -10.32 -1.40 -0.41
C ALA A 235 -9.91 -0.26 0.55
N SER A 236 -8.67 0.21 0.46
CA SER A 236 -8.07 1.22 1.36
C SER A 236 -7.62 2.49 0.64
N PHE A 237 -7.50 3.62 1.36
CA PHE A 237 -6.85 4.83 0.80
C PHE A 237 -5.31 4.78 0.85
N GLY A 238 -4.78 3.84 1.61
CA GLY A 238 -3.37 3.49 1.57
C GLY A 238 -3.09 2.36 2.54
N GLU A 239 -1.92 1.79 2.43
CA GLU A 239 -1.53 0.56 3.08
C GLU A 239 -0.39 0.83 4.06
N GLN A 240 -0.30 -0.02 5.07
CA GLN A 240 0.79 0.00 6.04
C GLN A 240 1.59 -1.29 5.93
N TYR A 241 2.92 -1.14 5.93
CA TYR A 241 3.85 -2.26 5.89
C TYR A 241 5.08 -1.92 6.73
N ASN A 242 5.22 -2.63 7.85
CA ASN A 242 6.22 -2.39 8.88
C ASN A 242 6.20 -0.92 9.34
N THR A 243 7.21 -0.13 8.97
CA THR A 243 7.32 1.28 9.35
C THR A 243 6.86 2.25 8.26
N ILE A 244 6.33 1.73 7.14
CA ILE A 244 6.06 2.50 5.94
C ILE A 244 4.55 2.56 5.66
N HIS A 245 4.04 3.77 5.51
CA HIS A 245 2.79 4.02 4.81
C HIS A 245 3.06 4.21 3.30
N MET A 246 2.20 3.64 2.47
CA MET A 246 2.28 3.70 1.01
C MET A 246 0.88 3.71 0.40
N ASN A 247 0.80 4.02 -0.90
CA ASN A 247 -0.44 3.89 -1.67
C ASN A 247 -0.16 3.07 -2.93
N ASN A 248 -1.21 2.79 -3.71
CA ASN A 248 -1.16 2.05 -4.96
C ASN A 248 -0.58 0.63 -4.78
N SER A 249 -0.69 0.05 -3.58
CA SER A 249 -0.23 -1.30 -3.28
C SER A 249 -1.37 -2.16 -2.72
N PHE A 250 -1.11 -3.45 -2.70
CA PHE A 250 -1.89 -4.43 -1.95
C PHE A 250 -0.97 -4.94 -0.86
N CYS A 251 -1.41 -4.91 0.39
CA CYS A 251 -0.72 -5.54 1.49
C CYS A 251 -1.59 -6.66 2.05
N CYS A 252 -0.96 -7.74 2.50
CA CYS A 252 -1.68 -8.88 3.04
C CYS A 252 -0.93 -9.63 4.12
N ILE A 253 -1.70 -10.32 4.94
CA ILE A 253 -1.26 -11.39 5.83
C ILE A 253 -1.86 -12.68 5.27
N ALA A 254 -1.00 -13.60 4.83
CA ALA A 254 -1.40 -14.92 4.37
C ALA A 254 -1.11 -15.96 5.45
N ILE A 255 -2.11 -16.75 5.82
CA ILE A 255 -2.02 -17.81 6.82
C ILE A 255 -2.17 -19.14 6.08
N GLY A 256 -1.17 -20.00 6.26
CA GLY A 256 -1.13 -21.34 5.70
C GLY A 256 -1.96 -22.33 6.50
N LYS A 257 -2.21 -23.49 5.90
CA LYS A 257 -2.87 -24.61 6.57
C LYS A 257 -1.96 -25.23 7.64
N ASP A 258 -2.60 -25.88 8.61
CA ASP A 258 -1.90 -26.68 9.61
C ASP A 258 -1.04 -27.76 8.92
N PRO A 259 0.29 -27.78 9.15
CA PRO A 259 1.19 -28.76 8.56
C PRO A 259 0.74 -30.22 8.79
N GLU A 260 0.18 -30.54 9.96
CA GLU A 260 -0.28 -31.90 10.27
C GLU A 260 -1.50 -32.31 9.43
N ILE A 261 -2.34 -31.35 9.03
CA ILE A 261 -3.50 -31.58 8.16
C ILE A 261 -3.04 -31.75 6.71
N VAL A 262 -2.00 -31.02 6.29
CA VAL A 262 -1.44 -31.13 4.94
C VAL A 262 -0.79 -32.50 4.72
N GLU A 263 -0.02 -33.00 5.70
CA GLU A 263 0.60 -34.33 5.61
C GLU A 263 -0.44 -35.45 5.51
N LYS A 264 -1.51 -35.41 6.31
CA LYS A 264 -2.57 -36.43 6.30
C LYS A 264 -3.37 -36.49 4.99
N ASN A 265 -3.45 -35.41 4.23
CA ASN A 265 -4.17 -35.37 2.96
C ASN A 265 -3.30 -35.78 1.75
N ASN A 266 -1.99 -35.93 1.95
CA ASN A 266 -1.02 -36.34 0.92
C ASN A 266 -0.62 -37.82 1.04
N VAL A 267 -1.17 -38.57 2.01
CA VAL A 267 -1.01 -40.02 2.20
C VAL A 267 -2.29 -40.73 1.76
#